data_AF-A0A480LW62-F1
#
_entry.id   AF-A0A480LW62-F1
#
_cell.length_a   1.000
_cell.length_b   1.000
_cell.length_c   1.000
_cell.angle_alpha   90.00
_cell.angle_beta   90.00
_cell.angle_gamma   90.00
#
_symmetry.space_group_name_H-M   'P 1'
#
loop_
_entity.id
_entity.type
_entity.pdbx_description
1 polymer ?
#
loop_
_entity_poly.entity_id
_entity_poly.type
_entity_poly.pdbx_seq_one_letter_code
_entity_poly.pdbx_strand_id
1 'polypeptide(L)'
;MPQEPKSARRLCGTGTRPRTLLPLLLGCVTFSFRWRRRELAAGRAESSSPPGMAAPSMKERQACWGARDAYWKCLDENTEDASQCKKLRSSFESSCPQQWIKYFDKRRDYLKFKEKFEAGEFQPSRTTEKS
;
A
#
# COMPACT_ATOMS: atom_id res chain seq x y z
N MET A 1 2.32 10.49 6.73
CA MET A 1 1.58 10.34 5.46
C MET A 1 0.91 11.66 5.17
N PRO A 2 1.38 12.43 4.18
CA PRO A 2 0.74 13.67 3.80
C PRO A 2 -0.61 13.37 3.12
N GLN A 3 -1.66 14.04 3.58
CA GLN A 3 -3.02 13.99 3.07
C GLN A 3 -3.14 15.02 1.94
N GLU A 4 -3.44 14.58 0.72
CA GLU A 4 -3.69 15.43 -0.45
C GLU A 4 -5.15 15.94 -0.47
N PRO A 5 -5.42 17.23 -0.75
CA PRO A 5 -6.78 17.77 -0.85
C PRO A 5 -7.42 17.60 -2.25
N LYS A 6 -8.55 16.90 -2.24
CA LYS A 6 -9.77 16.93 -3.09
C LYS A 6 -9.76 17.76 -4.38
N SER A 7 -9.75 17.00 -5.48
CA SER A 7 -10.14 17.27 -6.88
C SER A 7 -11.17 18.39 -7.11
N ALA A 8 -10.77 19.41 -7.86
CA ALA A 8 -11.63 20.44 -8.41
C ALA A 8 -12.46 19.94 -9.61
N ARG A 9 -13.74 20.29 -9.61
CA ARG A 9 -14.70 20.07 -10.71
C ARG A 9 -14.35 20.95 -11.91
N ARG A 10 -14.45 20.41 -13.13
CA ARG A 10 -14.68 21.21 -14.34
C ARG A 10 -15.99 20.77 -14.99
N LEU A 11 -16.87 21.75 -15.15
CA LEU A 11 -18.09 21.70 -15.94
C LEU A 11 -17.76 22.22 -17.35
N CYS A 12 -18.05 21.41 -18.36
CA CYS A 12 -18.35 21.82 -19.74
C CYS A 12 -19.41 20.79 -20.19
N GLY A 13 -20.55 21.11 -20.77
CA GLY A 13 -21.00 22.26 -21.55
C GLY A 13 -22.03 21.63 -22.50
N THR A 14 -23.31 21.92 -22.29
CA THR A 14 -24.42 21.28 -23.00
C THR A 14 -24.51 21.80 -24.43
N GLY A 15 -23.95 21.04 -25.38
CA GLY A 15 -24.13 21.25 -26.82
C GLY A 15 -25.40 20.58 -27.32
N THR A 16 -26.29 21.36 -27.93
CA THR A 16 -27.60 20.95 -28.44
C THR A 16 -27.56 20.75 -29.97
N ARG A 17 -28.08 19.59 -30.41
CA ARG A 17 -28.72 19.24 -31.72
C ARG A 17 -27.81 18.93 -32.94
N PRO A 18 -28.29 18.12 -33.94
CA PRO A 18 -29.68 17.83 -34.27
C PRO A 18 -30.09 16.35 -34.43
N ARG A 19 -31.42 16.19 -34.54
CA ARG A 19 -32.17 14.97 -34.89
C ARG A 19 -31.67 14.35 -36.20
N THR A 20 -31.38 13.06 -36.19
CA THR A 20 -31.36 12.25 -37.40
C THR A 20 -32.32 11.08 -37.21
N LEU A 21 -33.24 10.97 -38.15
CA LEU A 21 -34.25 9.92 -38.23
C LEU A 21 -33.60 8.52 -38.31
N LEU A 22 -34.29 7.59 -37.63
CA LEU A 22 -34.29 6.13 -37.77
C LEU A 22 -33.94 5.64 -39.20
N PRO A 23 -33.22 4.51 -39.34
CA PRO A 23 -33.98 3.27 -39.43
C PRO A 23 -33.38 2.07 -38.69
N LEU A 24 -34.31 1.24 -38.18
CA LEU A 24 -34.15 -0.18 -37.87
C LEU A 24 -33.23 -0.87 -38.88
N LEU A 25 -32.16 -1.51 -38.43
CA LEU A 25 -31.59 -2.74 -39.00
C LEU A 25 -30.53 -3.29 -38.01
N LEU A 26 -30.80 -4.48 -37.44
CA LEU A 26 -29.83 -5.40 -36.80
C LEU A 26 -29.14 -4.89 -35.51
N GLY A 27 -29.76 -4.96 -34.34
CA GLY A 27 -30.15 -6.22 -33.70
C GLY A 27 -28.99 -7.07 -33.15
N CYS A 28 -27.72 -6.64 -33.25
CA CYS A 28 -26.56 -7.47 -32.85
C CYS A 28 -25.71 -6.90 -31.69
N VAL A 29 -25.83 -5.60 -31.34
CA VAL A 29 -25.04 -4.99 -30.25
C VAL A 29 -25.74 -5.08 -28.88
N THR A 30 -27.03 -5.41 -28.85
CA THR A 30 -27.80 -5.57 -27.60
C THR A 30 -27.66 -6.95 -26.96
N PHE A 31 -27.17 -7.97 -27.69
CA PHE A 31 -26.96 -9.31 -27.16
C PHE A 31 -25.71 -9.39 -26.25
N SER A 32 -24.69 -8.56 -26.50
CA SER A 32 -23.52 -8.45 -25.60
C SER A 32 -23.77 -7.56 -24.37
N PHE A 33 -24.65 -6.56 -24.46
CA PHE A 33 -24.94 -5.68 -23.32
C PHE A 33 -25.94 -6.26 -22.30
N ARG A 34 -26.73 -7.27 -22.68
CA ARG A 34 -27.63 -7.96 -21.74
C ARG A 34 -26.92 -8.99 -20.86
N TRP A 35 -25.81 -9.59 -21.31
CA TRP A 35 -24.98 -10.46 -20.46
C TRP A 35 -24.28 -9.66 -19.34
N ARG A 36 -23.86 -8.41 -19.63
CA ARG A 36 -23.12 -7.57 -18.67
C ARG A 36 -23.96 -6.96 -17.54
N ARG A 37 -25.29 -7.10 -17.52
CA ARG A 37 -26.16 -6.61 -16.43
C ARG A 37 -26.59 -7.71 -15.44
N ARG A 38 -26.27 -8.98 -15.69
CA ARG A 38 -26.75 -10.11 -14.86
C ARG A 38 -25.75 -10.58 -13.79
N GLU A 39 -24.68 -9.84 -13.51
CA GLU A 39 -23.70 -10.19 -12.45
C GLU A 39 -23.63 -9.18 -11.29
N LEU A 40 -24.53 -8.20 -11.21
CA LEU A 40 -24.65 -7.29 -10.06
C LEU A 40 -25.72 -7.73 -9.04
N ALA A 41 -26.05 -9.03 -9.01
CA ALA A 41 -27.04 -9.60 -8.11
C ALA A 41 -26.61 -10.95 -7.49
N ALA A 42 -25.29 -11.23 -7.45
CA ALA A 42 -24.75 -12.40 -6.78
C ALA A 42 -23.87 -11.96 -5.59
N GLY A 43 -24.44 -12.08 -4.39
CA GLY A 43 -23.72 -12.50 -3.19
C GLY A 43 -22.64 -11.56 -2.64
N ARG A 44 -22.95 -10.93 -1.51
CA ARG A 44 -21.93 -10.62 -0.49
C ARG A 44 -21.46 -11.95 0.10
N ALA A 45 -20.51 -12.59 -0.58
CA ALA A 45 -19.77 -13.70 -0.02
C ALA A 45 -18.85 -13.15 1.07
N GLU A 46 -19.08 -13.58 2.30
CA GLU A 46 -18.09 -13.60 3.38
C GLU A 46 -16.80 -14.22 2.80
N SER A 47 -15.80 -13.38 2.55
CA SER A 47 -14.60 -13.77 1.83
C SER A 47 -13.61 -14.44 2.79
N SER A 48 -13.82 -15.72 3.11
CA SER A 48 -12.74 -16.55 3.62
C SER A 48 -11.81 -16.93 2.46
N SER A 49 -11.08 -15.94 1.95
CA SER A 49 -10.02 -16.14 0.95
C SER A 49 -8.86 -16.93 1.57
N PRO A 50 -8.17 -17.79 0.79
CA PRO A 50 -7.07 -18.61 1.29
C PRO A 50 -5.94 -17.74 1.89
N PRO A 51 -5.22 -18.27 2.91
CA PRO A 51 -4.27 -17.52 3.75
C PRO A 51 -2.93 -17.27 3.02
N GLY A 52 -2.99 -16.66 1.83
CA GLY A 52 -1.82 -16.38 1.01
C GLY A 52 -1.89 -15.11 0.17
N MET A 53 -3.08 -14.55 -0.08
CA MET A 53 -3.25 -13.33 -0.89
C MET A 53 -4.39 -12.43 -0.40
N ALA A 54 -4.87 -12.63 0.83
CA ALA A 54 -5.87 -11.74 1.41
C ALA A 54 -5.17 -10.47 1.93
N ALA A 55 -5.60 -9.31 1.44
CA ALA A 55 -5.15 -8.05 2.02
C ALA A 55 -5.54 -8.03 3.51
N PRO A 56 -4.61 -7.74 4.44
CA PRO A 56 -4.91 -7.72 5.86
C PRO A 56 -6.02 -6.71 6.14
N SER A 57 -6.94 -7.08 7.04
CA SER A 57 -8.04 -6.23 7.46
C SER A 57 -7.52 -4.92 8.05
N MET A 58 -8.36 -3.89 8.06
CA MET A 58 -7.99 -2.58 8.62
C MET A 58 -7.51 -2.68 10.08
N LYS A 59 -8.12 -3.56 10.88
CA LYS A 59 -7.77 -3.76 12.28
C LYS A 59 -6.40 -4.42 12.44
N GLU A 60 -6.09 -5.44 11.64
CA GLU A 60 -4.77 -6.10 11.64
C GLU A 60 -3.67 -5.13 11.20
N ARG A 61 -3.96 -4.28 10.20
CA ARG A 61 -3.04 -3.24 9.76
C ARG A 61 -2.73 -2.22 10.86
N GLN A 62 -3.75 -1.78 11.61
CA GLN A 62 -3.56 -0.87 12.73
C GLN A 62 -2.73 -1.52 13.85
N ALA A 63 -3.02 -2.78 14.19
CA ALA A 63 -2.24 -3.52 15.19
C ALA A 63 -0.77 -3.67 14.76
N CYS A 64 -0.53 -4.01 13.50
CA CYS A 64 0.81 -4.11 12.93
C CYS A 64 1.57 -2.78 13.01
N TRP A 65 0.95 -1.66 12.63
CA TRP A 65 1.58 -0.34 12.71
C TRP A 65 1.86 0.07 14.16
N GLY A 66 0.96 -0.23 15.10
CA GLY A 66 1.20 0.02 16.52
C GLY A 66 2.38 -0.77 17.07
N ALA A 67 2.48 -2.07 16.74
CA ALA A 67 3.60 -2.90 17.14
C ALA A 67 4.93 -2.44 16.52
N ARG A 68 4.91 -2.01 15.26
CA ARG A 68 6.06 -1.40 14.58
C ARG A 68 6.55 -0.16 15.33
N ASP A 69 5.64 0.76 15.63
CA ASP A 69 6.00 2.05 16.23
C ASP A 69 6.53 1.86 17.65
N ALA A 70 5.98 0.91 18.41
CA ALA A 70 6.52 0.53 19.71
C ALA A 70 7.95 -0.05 19.61
N TYR A 71 8.19 -0.95 18.64
CA TYR A 71 9.52 -1.51 18.40
C TYR A 71 10.52 -0.44 17.95
N TRP A 72 10.09 0.48 17.08
CA TRP A 72 10.95 1.55 16.57
C TRP A 72 11.33 2.56 17.66
N LYS A 73 10.35 2.97 18.47
CA LYS A 73 10.56 3.83 19.62
C LYS A 73 11.59 3.23 20.59
N CYS A 74 11.45 1.94 20.91
CA CYS A 74 12.42 1.26 21.76
C CYS A 74 13.85 1.33 21.19
N LEU A 75 14.00 1.11 19.89
CA LEU A 75 15.31 1.17 19.24
C LEU A 75 15.89 2.59 19.17
N ASP A 76 15.07 3.63 19.01
CA ASP A 76 15.54 5.02 19.03
C ASP A 76 15.96 5.44 20.46
N GLU A 77 15.30 4.94 21.50
CA GLU A 77 15.66 5.17 22.91
C GLU A 77 16.92 4.41 23.34
N ASN A 78 17.20 3.25 22.73
CA ASN A 78 18.32 2.36 23.09
C ASN A 78 19.46 2.37 22.06
N THR A 79 19.69 3.48 21.36
CA THR A 79 20.83 3.62 20.42
C THR A 79 20.97 2.47 19.41
N GLU A 80 19.85 1.94 18.91
CA GLU A 80 19.78 0.82 17.96
C GLU A 80 20.12 -0.58 18.53
N ASP A 81 20.15 -0.75 19.86
CA ASP A 81 20.36 -2.05 20.49
C ASP A 81 19.15 -2.99 20.37
N ALA A 82 19.13 -3.79 19.29
CA ALA A 82 18.09 -4.79 19.03
C ALA A 82 17.97 -5.86 20.12
N SER A 83 18.98 -6.03 20.96
CA SER A 83 19.00 -6.98 22.08
C SER A 83 17.97 -6.64 23.16
N GLN A 84 17.81 -5.35 23.48
CA GLN A 84 16.89 -4.85 24.50
C GLN A 84 15.43 -4.91 24.01
N CYS A 85 15.23 -4.69 22.72
CA CYS A 85 13.90 -4.61 22.10
C CYS A 85 13.38 -5.95 21.55
N LYS A 86 14.03 -7.09 21.84
CA LYS A 86 13.65 -8.43 21.34
C LYS A 86 12.19 -8.80 21.63
N LYS A 87 11.68 -8.44 22.81
CA LYS A 87 10.28 -8.72 23.19
C LYS A 87 9.28 -8.02 22.25
N LEU A 88 9.55 -6.74 21.95
CA LEU A 88 8.73 -5.96 21.02
C LEU A 88 8.92 -6.43 19.58
N ARG A 89 10.11 -6.93 19.23
CA ARG A 89 10.38 -7.52 17.93
C ARG A 89 9.50 -8.75 17.69
N SER A 90 9.39 -9.65 18.65
CA SER A 90 8.52 -10.82 18.53
C SER A 90 7.05 -10.43 18.38
N SER A 91 6.58 -9.42 19.13
CA SER A 91 5.22 -8.90 18.97
C SER A 91 4.98 -8.32 17.58
N PHE A 92 5.94 -7.56 17.03
CA PHE A 92 5.89 -7.03 15.68
C PHE A 92 5.85 -8.14 14.62
N GLU A 93 6.67 -9.18 14.78
CA GLU A 93 6.71 -10.32 13.87
C GLU A 93 5.42 -11.15 13.86
N SER A 94 4.75 -11.27 15.01
CA SER A 94 3.47 -11.96 15.13
C SER A 94 2.28 -11.15 14.61
N SER A 95 2.35 -9.82 14.68
CA SER A 95 1.24 -8.92 14.32
C SER A 95 1.25 -8.50 12.85
N CYS A 96 2.38 -8.62 12.17
CA CYS A 96 2.59 -8.13 10.82
C CYS A 96 2.85 -9.25 9.81
N PRO A 97 2.40 -9.09 8.55
CA PRO A 97 2.84 -9.95 7.46
C PRO A 97 4.37 -9.87 7.26
N GLN A 98 5.00 -11.01 6.96
CA GLN A 98 6.45 -11.11 6.74
C GLN A 98 6.98 -10.17 5.65
N GLN A 99 6.18 -9.94 4.59
CA GLN A 99 6.56 -8.99 3.54
C GLN A 99 6.65 -7.56 4.04
N TRP A 100 5.76 -7.17 4.96
CA TRP A 100 5.76 -5.82 5.54
C TRP A 100 6.91 -5.62 6.50
N ILE A 101 7.23 -6.63 7.31
CA ILE A 101 8.39 -6.61 8.22
C ILE A 101 9.66 -6.32 7.43
N LYS A 102 9.91 -7.10 6.38
CA LYS A 102 11.07 -6.91 5.49
C LYS A 102 11.12 -5.52 4.86
N TYR A 103 9.96 -4.98 4.46
CA TYR A 103 9.87 -3.62 3.91
C TYR A 103 10.19 -2.56 4.97
N PHE A 104 9.64 -2.69 6.18
CA PHE A 104 9.86 -1.73 7.27
C PHE A 104 11.30 -1.72 7.74
N ASP A 105 11.93 -2.89 7.89
CA ASP A 105 13.34 -2.98 8.29
C ASP A 105 14.25 -2.24 7.29
N LYS A 106 14.12 -2.55 5.99
CA LYS A 106 14.85 -1.84 4.93
C LYS A 106 14.58 -0.33 4.92
N ARG A 107 13.33 0.07 5.16
CA ARG A 107 12.95 1.48 5.21
C ARG A 107 13.65 2.19 6.36
N ARG A 108 13.77 1.55 7.52
CA ARG A 108 14.47 2.14 8.66
C ARG A 108 15.96 2.29 8.39
N ASP A 109 16.61 1.24 7.89
CA ASP A 109 18.03 1.27 7.55
C ASP A 109 18.33 2.40 6.56
N TYR A 110 17.47 2.57 5.55
CA TYR A 110 17.57 3.67 4.60
C TYR A 110 17.41 5.05 5.28
N LEU A 111 16.45 5.21 6.20
CA LEU A 111 16.26 6.48 6.91
C LEU A 111 17.47 6.83 7.77
N LYS A 112 18.06 5.84 8.46
CA LYS A 112 19.26 6.03 9.27
C LYS A 112 20.50 6.31 8.41
N PHE A 113 20.64 5.61 7.29
CA PHE A 113 21.68 5.91 6.32
C PHE A 113 21.55 7.33 5.77
N LYS A 114 20.31 7.73 5.42
CA LYS A 114 20.02 9.09 4.95
C LYS A 114 20.38 10.14 6.00
N GLU A 115 20.01 9.91 7.27
CA GLU A 115 20.35 10.80 8.39
C GLU A 115 21.88 10.94 8.55
N LYS A 116 22.64 9.84 8.52
CA LYS A 116 24.11 9.86 8.57
C LYS A 116 24.72 10.56 7.36
N PHE A 117 24.13 10.39 6.18
CA PHE A 117 24.57 11.05 4.96
C PHE A 117 24.33 12.56 5.00
N GLU A 118 23.15 12.99 5.46
CA GLU A 118 22.83 14.41 5.66
C GLU A 118 23.67 15.05 6.78
N ALA A 119 24.05 14.27 7.79
CA ALA A 119 24.99 14.68 8.84
C ALA A 119 26.45 14.81 8.35
N GLY A 120 26.75 14.47 7.09
CA GLY A 120 28.08 14.62 6.49
C GLY A 120 29.07 13.51 6.84
N GLU A 121 28.64 12.44 7.52
CA GLU A 121 29.48 11.30 7.90
C GLU A 121 29.57 10.23 6.81
N PHE A 122 29.82 10.64 5.56
CA PHE A 122 30.14 9.68 4.51
C PHE A 122 31.63 9.35 4.54
N GLN A 123 31.99 8.23 5.15
CA GLN A 123 33.31 7.63 4.99
C GLN A 123 33.29 6.73 3.74
N PRO A 124 33.81 7.17 2.57
CA PRO A 124 34.05 6.25 1.48
C PRO A 124 35.04 5.19 1.97
N SER A 125 34.59 3.93 2.04
CA SER A 125 35.50 2.82 2.33
C SER A 125 36.61 2.82 1.27
N ARG A 126 37.87 2.89 1.70
CA ARG A 126 39.03 2.86 0.80
C ARG A 126 38.88 1.70 -0.18
N THR A 127 38.94 2.03 -1.46
CA THR A 127 39.00 1.09 -2.57
C THR A 127 40.06 0.03 -2.26
N THR A 128 39.65 -1.24 -2.28
CA THR A 128 40.61 -2.34 -2.29
C THR A 128 41.29 -2.35 -3.66
N GLU A 129 42.34 -1.54 -3.81
CA GLU A 129 43.45 -1.88 -4.68
C GLU A 129 44.10 -3.12 -4.06
N LYS A 130 43.70 -4.31 -4.54
CA LYS A 130 44.45 -5.53 -4.30
C LYS A 130 45.06 -5.94 -5.64
N SER A 131 46.39 -5.92 -5.63
CA SER A 131 47.36 -6.16 -6.70
C SER A 131 47.19 -7.49 -7.42
#